data_AF-A0A7M7PDW7-F1
#
_entry.id   AF-A0A7M7PDW7-F1
#
_cell.length_a   1.000
_cell.length_b   1.000
_cell.length_c   1.000
_cell.angle_alpha   90.00
_cell.angle_beta   90.00
_cell.angle_gamma   90.00
#
_symmetry.space_group_name_H-M   'P 1'
#
loop_
_entity.id
_entity.type
_entity.pdbx_description
1 polymer ?
#
loop_
_entity_poly.entity_id
_entity_poly.type
_entity_poly.pdbx_seq_one_letter_code
_entity_poly.pdbx_strand_id
1 'polypeptide(L)'
;MAAHEGIADDLLSKLAEDIETGEQMEALGRTLGFKVADINRYTETNRIEGRVTCKGTRDMLFDWRQTVEPCDQHIRLKQALIDAELVMLADTYLKRTPIIQDIYSEKISESLTVQQCRKKLENKYLDQLCKIQMKPWDRNDYAEFEDMHTVVTMVKKDEFCC
;
A
#
# COMPACT_ATOMS: atom_id res chain seq x y z
N MET A 1 -21.67 12.31 -10.95
CA MET A 1 -21.23 11.19 -10.11
C MET A 1 -20.28 10.36 -10.95
N ALA A 2 -18.97 10.51 -10.77
CA ALA A 2 -18.02 9.63 -11.45
C ALA A 2 -18.15 8.25 -10.80
N ALA A 3 -18.50 7.23 -11.60
CA ALA A 3 -18.40 5.86 -11.14
C ALA A 3 -16.94 5.65 -10.74
N HIS A 4 -16.67 5.32 -9.48
CA HIS A 4 -15.35 4.84 -9.08
C HIS A 4 -15.15 3.50 -9.77
N GLU A 5 -14.49 3.55 -10.92
CA GLU A 5 -14.25 2.39 -11.78
C GLU A 5 -13.36 1.41 -11.01
N GLY A 6 -13.81 0.17 -10.91
CA GLY A 6 -13.05 -0.91 -10.27
C GLY A 6 -11.75 -1.21 -11.03
N ILE A 7 -10.99 -2.19 -10.55
CA ILE A 7 -9.78 -2.61 -11.27
C ILE A 7 -10.17 -3.17 -12.64
N ALA A 8 -9.49 -2.70 -13.70
CA ALA A 8 -9.69 -3.16 -15.07
C ALA A 8 -9.21 -4.61 -15.29
N ASP A 9 -9.88 -5.32 -16.21
CA ASP A 9 -9.59 -6.72 -16.56
C ASP A 9 -8.15 -6.92 -17.06
N ASP A 10 -7.63 -5.96 -17.83
CA ASP A 10 -6.29 -6.04 -18.41
C ASP A 10 -5.20 -5.92 -17.35
N LEU A 11 -5.44 -5.12 -16.31
CA LEU A 11 -4.53 -5.00 -15.17
C LEU A 11 -4.45 -6.31 -14.39
N LEU A 12 -5.61 -6.91 -14.04
CA LEU A 12 -5.63 -8.20 -13.35
C LEU A 12 -5.02 -9.33 -14.17
N SER A 13 -5.23 -9.30 -15.49
CA SER A 13 -4.67 -10.32 -16.40
C SER A 13 -3.15 -10.25 -16.45
N LYS A 14 -2.57 -9.04 -16.61
CA LYS A 14 -1.11 -8.85 -16.61
C LYS A 14 -0.50 -9.18 -15.24
N LEU A 15 -1.15 -8.75 -14.16
CA LEU A 15 -0.71 -9.11 -12.80
C LEU A 15 -0.71 -10.63 -12.61
N ALA A 16 -1.71 -11.35 -13.11
CA ALA A 16 -1.77 -12.81 -13.04
C ALA A 16 -0.67 -13.50 -13.85
N GLU A 17 -0.26 -12.91 -14.98
CA GLU A 17 0.85 -13.41 -15.81
C GLU A 17 2.20 -13.26 -15.10
N ASP A 18 2.39 -12.19 -14.32
CA ASP A 18 3.63 -11.92 -13.57
C ASP A 18 3.70 -12.66 -12.21
N ILE A 19 2.66 -13.39 -11.81
CA ILE A 19 2.71 -14.31 -10.66
C ILE A 19 3.25 -15.66 -11.16
N GLU A 20 4.55 -15.85 -10.97
CA GLU A 20 5.33 -16.91 -11.59
C GLU A 20 5.18 -18.27 -10.90
N THR A 21 4.94 -18.29 -9.58
CA THR A 21 4.96 -19.53 -8.81
C THR A 21 3.64 -19.83 -8.09
N GLY A 22 3.39 -21.12 -7.85
CA GLY A 22 2.26 -21.57 -7.05
C GLY A 22 2.33 -21.08 -5.60
N GLU A 23 3.55 -20.89 -5.06
CA GLU A 23 3.76 -20.35 -3.71
C GLU A 23 3.35 -18.88 -3.62
N GLN A 24 3.73 -18.06 -4.61
CA GLN A 24 3.31 -16.66 -4.70
C GLN A 24 1.78 -16.55 -4.81
N MET A 25 1.17 -17.39 -5.65
CA MET A 25 -0.27 -17.46 -5.80
C MET A 25 -0.97 -17.89 -4.50
N GLU A 26 -0.43 -18.88 -3.79
CA GLU A 26 -0.99 -19.34 -2.52
C GLU A 26 -0.90 -18.28 -1.44
N ALA A 27 0.26 -17.63 -1.29
CA ALA A 27 0.45 -16.53 -0.35
C ALA A 27 -0.55 -15.40 -0.62
N LEU A 28 -0.69 -14.98 -1.88
CA LEU A 28 -1.65 -13.96 -2.28
C LEU A 28 -3.10 -14.42 -2.04
N GLY A 29 -3.45 -15.66 -2.39
CA GLY A 29 -4.79 -16.20 -2.15
C GLY A 29 -5.17 -16.14 -0.66
N ARG A 30 -4.22 -16.44 0.23
CA ARG A 30 -4.43 -16.35 1.69
C ARG A 30 -4.66 -14.91 2.15
N THR A 31 -3.87 -13.94 1.66
CA THR A 31 -4.03 -12.52 2.05
C THR A 31 -5.30 -11.91 1.46
N LEU A 32 -5.76 -12.38 0.31
CA LEU A 32 -7.06 -12.04 -0.27
C LEU A 32 -8.26 -12.69 0.46
N GLY A 33 -8.00 -13.60 1.40
CA GLY A 33 -9.02 -14.22 2.26
C GLY A 33 -9.61 -15.53 1.73
N PHE A 34 -9.03 -16.14 0.70
CA PHE A 34 -9.49 -17.45 0.21
C PHE A 34 -9.14 -18.58 1.17
N LYS A 35 -9.97 -19.63 1.15
CA LYS A 35 -9.67 -20.88 1.84
C LYS A 35 -8.65 -21.66 1.03
N VAL A 36 -7.79 -22.42 1.71
CA VAL A 36 -6.77 -23.29 1.10
C VAL A 36 -7.37 -24.24 0.05
N ALA A 37 -8.58 -24.76 0.29
CA ALA A 37 -9.26 -25.64 -0.67
C ALA A 37 -9.61 -24.93 -1.99
N ASP A 38 -9.99 -23.65 -1.94
CA ASP A 38 -10.32 -22.86 -3.13
C ASP A 38 -9.03 -22.51 -3.89
N ILE A 39 -7.98 -22.10 -3.16
CA ILE A 39 -6.65 -21.84 -3.71
C ILE A 39 -6.15 -23.07 -4.47
N ASN A 40 -6.21 -24.27 -3.87
CA ASN A 40 -5.77 -25.50 -4.51
C ASN A 40 -6.50 -25.79 -5.83
N ARG A 41 -7.79 -25.44 -5.94
CA ARG A 41 -8.56 -25.61 -7.18
C ARG A 41 -8.06 -24.67 -8.28
N TYR A 42 -7.76 -23.41 -7.93
CA TYR A 42 -7.16 -22.47 -8.87
C TYR A 42 -5.74 -22.90 -9.25
N THR A 43 -4.92 -23.37 -8.30
CA THR A 43 -3.56 -23.87 -8.58
C THR A 43 -3.58 -25.08 -9.51
N GLU A 44 -4.53 -26.00 -9.35
CA GLU A 44 -4.68 -27.15 -10.25
C GLU A 44 -5.09 -26.71 -11.66
N THR A 45 -5.89 -25.65 -11.76
CA THR A 45 -6.26 -25.04 -13.05
C THR A 45 -5.03 -24.50 -13.80
N ASN A 46 -3.98 -24.06 -13.08
CA ASN A 46 -2.73 -23.63 -13.69
C ASN A 46 -1.90 -24.79 -14.27
N ARG A 47 -2.18 -26.05 -13.92
CA ARG A 47 -1.39 -27.23 -14.32
C ARG A 47 -2.06 -28.12 -15.37
N ILE A 48 -3.18 -27.69 -15.94
CA ILE A 48 -3.97 -28.47 -16.88
C ILE A 48 -3.10 -28.94 -18.06
N GLU A 49 -3.13 -30.25 -18.31
CA GLU A 49 -2.42 -30.94 -19.41
C GLU A 49 -0.88 -30.81 -19.37
N GLY A 50 -0.29 -30.60 -18.20
CA GLY A 50 1.17 -30.49 -18.04
C GLY A 50 1.76 -29.18 -18.58
N ARG A 51 0.90 -28.24 -19.02
CA ARG A 51 1.29 -26.87 -19.32
C ARG A 51 1.06 -26.01 -18.09
N VAL A 52 2.07 -25.23 -17.72
CA VAL A 52 1.91 -24.18 -16.72
C VAL A 52 1.22 -23.00 -17.39
N THR A 53 0.07 -22.60 -16.87
CA THR A 53 -0.71 -21.44 -17.33
C THR A 53 -1.00 -20.51 -16.16
N CYS A 54 -1.36 -19.24 -16.44
CA CYS A 54 -1.81 -18.28 -15.43
C CYS A 54 -3.34 -18.24 -15.27
N LYS A 55 -4.07 -19.18 -15.89
CA LYS A 55 -5.54 -19.13 -15.99
C LYS A 55 -6.19 -19.16 -14.61
N GLY A 56 -5.80 -20.08 -13.75
CA GLY A 56 -6.31 -20.20 -12.39
C GLY A 56 -5.96 -18.98 -11.53
N THR A 57 -4.76 -18.42 -11.69
CA THR A 57 -4.38 -17.16 -11.03
C THR A 57 -5.31 -16.02 -11.45
N ARG A 58 -5.60 -15.89 -12.74
CA ARG A 58 -6.52 -14.89 -13.26
C ARG A 58 -7.92 -15.11 -12.72
N ASP A 59 -8.44 -16.34 -12.77
CA ASP A 59 -9.77 -16.67 -12.29
C ASP A 59 -9.92 -16.33 -10.79
N MET A 60 -8.90 -16.62 -9.97
CA MET A 60 -8.87 -16.24 -8.55
C MET A 60 -8.96 -14.72 -8.33
N LEU A 61 -8.20 -13.93 -9.10
CA LEU A 61 -8.24 -12.46 -8.98
C LEU A 61 -9.58 -11.88 -9.43
N PHE A 62 -10.19 -12.45 -10.47
CA PHE A 62 -11.51 -12.04 -10.95
C PHE A 62 -12.60 -12.36 -9.94
N ASP A 63 -12.58 -13.56 -9.36
CA ASP A 63 -13.52 -13.97 -8.32
C ASP A 63 -13.38 -13.09 -7.08
N TRP A 64 -12.14 -12.82 -6.64
CA TRP A 64 -11.88 -11.89 -5.54
C TRP A 64 -12.47 -10.50 -5.81
N ARG A 65 -12.27 -9.97 -7.02
CA ARG A 65 -12.79 -8.66 -7.41
C ARG A 65 -14.32 -8.56 -7.27
N GLN A 66 -15.06 -9.65 -7.51
CA GLN A 66 -16.53 -9.67 -7.32
C GLN A 66 -16.95 -9.61 -5.85
N THR A 67 -16.07 -9.92 -4.92
CA THR A 67 -16.35 -9.89 -3.46
C THR A 67 -16.05 -8.52 -2.82
N VAL A 68 -15.44 -7.60 -3.57
CA VAL A 68 -14.96 -6.31 -3.07
C VAL A 68 -15.60 -5.14 -3.83
N GLU A 69 -16.11 -4.17 -3.09
CA GLU A 69 -16.65 -2.92 -3.63
C GLU A 69 -15.64 -2.21 -4.56
N PRO A 70 -16.04 -1.73 -5.75
CA PRO A 70 -15.13 -1.15 -6.76
C PRO A 70 -14.16 -0.07 -6.24
N CYS A 71 -14.63 0.79 -5.32
CA CYS A 71 -13.80 1.85 -4.73
C CYS A 71 -12.67 1.33 -3.83
N ASP A 72 -12.81 0.13 -3.27
CA ASP A 72 -11.85 -0.47 -2.34
C ASP A 72 -10.85 -1.40 -3.04
N GLN A 73 -11.17 -1.85 -4.26
CA GLN A 73 -10.41 -2.91 -4.96
C GLN A 73 -8.93 -2.57 -5.09
N HIS A 74 -8.58 -1.39 -5.60
CA HIS A 74 -7.18 -1.00 -5.79
C HIS A 74 -6.39 -1.06 -4.48
N ILE A 75 -6.95 -0.48 -3.41
CA ILE A 75 -6.30 -0.34 -2.11
C ILE A 75 -6.15 -1.71 -1.45
N ARG A 76 -7.20 -2.54 -1.43
CA ARG A 76 -7.16 -3.88 -0.83
C ARG A 76 -6.23 -4.81 -1.58
N LEU A 77 -6.20 -4.76 -2.92
CA LEU A 77 -5.27 -5.57 -3.70
C LEU A 77 -3.82 -5.19 -3.43
N LYS A 78 -3.54 -3.87 -3.35
CA LYS A 78 -2.18 -3.39 -3.04
C LYS A 78 -1.71 -3.90 -1.68
N GLN A 79 -2.57 -3.83 -0.67
CA GLN A 79 -2.25 -4.33 0.66
C GLN A 79 -2.03 -5.85 0.65
N ALA A 80 -2.91 -6.62 0.02
CA ALA A 80 -2.78 -8.07 -0.07
C ALA A 80 -1.49 -8.53 -0.78
N LEU A 81 -1.04 -7.79 -1.80
CA LEU A 81 0.24 -8.03 -2.46
C LEU A 81 1.43 -7.74 -1.53
N ILE A 82 1.38 -6.66 -0.75
CA ILE A 82 2.44 -6.33 0.23
C ILE A 82 2.50 -7.41 1.32
N ASP A 83 1.33 -7.80 1.86
CA ASP A 83 1.23 -8.82 2.91
C ASP A 83 1.67 -10.21 2.42
N ALA A 84 1.58 -10.46 1.11
CA ALA A 84 2.08 -11.67 0.45
C ALA A 84 3.55 -11.56 0.00
N GLU A 85 4.27 -10.53 0.43
CA GLU A 85 5.67 -10.24 0.06
C GLU A 85 5.89 -9.98 -1.46
N LEU A 86 4.83 -9.67 -2.20
CA LEU A 86 4.83 -9.33 -3.63
C LEU A 86 4.95 -7.82 -3.86
N VAL A 87 5.79 -7.14 -3.07
CA VAL A 87 5.91 -5.67 -3.04
C VAL A 87 6.24 -5.09 -4.42
N MET A 88 7.11 -5.76 -5.19
CA MET A 88 7.47 -5.31 -6.55
C MET A 88 6.28 -5.32 -7.52
N LEU A 89 5.36 -6.28 -7.39
CA LEU A 89 4.15 -6.32 -8.21
C LEU A 89 3.16 -5.23 -7.78
N ALA A 90 3.01 -5.02 -6.46
CA ALA A 90 2.22 -3.93 -5.91
C ALA A 90 2.68 -2.57 -6.44
N ASP A 91 3.99 -2.33 -6.44
CA ASP A 91 4.58 -1.10 -6.96
C ASP A 91 4.66 -1.06 -8.48
N THR A 92 4.54 -2.17 -9.20
CA THR A 92 4.51 -2.13 -10.67
C THR A 92 3.12 -1.77 -11.16
N TYR A 93 2.10 -2.44 -10.62
CA TYR A 93 0.72 -2.38 -11.10
C TYR A 93 -0.14 -1.35 -10.37
N LEU A 94 0.19 -0.98 -9.13
CA LEU A 94 -0.64 -0.14 -8.26
C LEU A 94 0.14 1.09 -7.72
N LYS A 95 1.06 1.66 -8.53
CA LYS A 95 1.91 2.82 -8.20
C LYS A 95 1.17 3.97 -7.55
N ARG A 96 0.03 4.35 -8.12
CA ARG A 96 -0.76 5.52 -7.68
C ARG A 96 -1.78 5.18 -6.60
N THR A 97 -1.89 3.92 -6.22
CA THR A 97 -2.80 3.50 -5.17
C THR A 97 -2.18 3.78 -3.80
N PRO A 98 -2.84 4.53 -2.92
CA PRO A 98 -2.38 4.71 -1.55
C PRO A 98 -2.40 3.38 -0.79
N ILE A 99 -1.39 3.12 0.03
CA ILE A 99 -1.34 1.96 0.93
C ILE A 99 -2.30 2.22 2.11
N ILE A 100 -2.92 1.18 2.68
CA ILE A 100 -3.65 1.30 3.95
C ILE A 100 -2.62 1.50 5.07
N GLN A 101 -2.04 2.68 5.15
CA GLN A 101 -1.45 3.19 6.38
C GLN A 101 -2.49 4.15 6.96
N ASP A 102 -3.31 3.61 7.86
CA ASP A 102 -4.18 4.36 8.77
C ASP A 102 -5.36 5.15 8.14
N ILE A 103 -5.79 4.79 6.93
CA ILE A 103 -6.99 5.36 6.27
C ILE A 103 -8.24 4.47 6.44
N TYR A 104 -8.23 3.53 7.38
CA TYR A 104 -9.36 3.52 8.32
C TYR A 104 -9.15 4.72 9.26
N SER A 105 -9.07 5.94 8.73
CA SER A 105 -10.07 6.94 9.06
C SER A 105 -11.10 6.31 10.00
N GLU A 106 -10.94 6.56 11.30
CA GLU A 106 -12.08 6.70 12.18
C GLU A 106 -13.11 7.42 11.34
N LYS A 107 -14.15 6.71 10.90
CA LYS A 107 -15.24 7.29 10.12
C LYS A 107 -15.56 8.56 10.86
N ILE A 108 -15.29 9.73 10.26
CA ILE A 108 -15.37 10.99 10.99
C ILE A 108 -16.76 10.97 11.59
N SER A 109 -16.80 10.89 12.92
CA SER A 109 -18.07 10.69 13.62
C SER A 109 -19.03 11.71 13.06
N GLU A 110 -20.27 11.31 12.76
CA GLU A 110 -21.28 12.25 12.21
C GLU A 110 -21.50 13.45 13.15
N SER A 111 -21.02 13.35 14.40
CA SER A 111 -20.99 14.41 15.41
C SER A 111 -19.82 15.40 15.29
N LEU A 112 -18.87 15.22 14.38
CA LEU A 112 -17.67 16.06 14.31
C LEU A 112 -17.96 17.37 13.57
N THR A 113 -17.70 18.50 14.23
CA THR A 113 -17.88 19.82 13.63
C THR A 113 -16.78 20.14 12.61
N VAL A 114 -17.07 21.01 11.63
CA VAL A 114 -16.09 21.46 10.62
C VAL A 114 -14.79 22.01 11.25
N GLN A 115 -14.88 22.67 12.40
CA GLN A 115 -13.70 23.20 13.12
C GLN A 115 -12.81 22.09 13.68
N GLN A 116 -13.42 21.02 14.21
CA GLN A 116 -12.68 19.85 14.70
C GLN A 116 -12.03 19.07 13.55
N CYS A 117 -12.70 18.97 12.39
CA CYS A 117 -12.11 18.41 11.19
C CYS A 117 -10.88 19.20 10.74
N ARG A 118 -10.98 20.54 10.71
CA ARG A 118 -9.85 21.42 10.36
C ARG A 118 -8.65 21.18 11.27
N LYS A 119 -8.86 21.17 12.59
CA LYS A 119 -7.80 20.95 13.56
C LYS A 119 -7.18 19.54 13.47
N LYS A 120 -8.00 18.50 13.24
CA LYS A 120 -7.50 17.13 12.98
C LYS A 120 -6.63 17.08 11.73
N LEU A 121 -7.05 17.77 10.66
CA LEU A 121 -6.31 17.80 9.39
C LEU A 121 -4.97 18.54 9.55
N GLU A 122 -4.98 19.71 10.20
CA GLU A 122 -3.77 20.47 10.51
C GLU A 122 -2.78 19.63 11.32
N ASN A 123 -3.23 18.99 12.41
CA ASN A 123 -2.38 18.14 13.23
C ASN A 123 -1.80 16.95 12.45
N LYS A 124 -2.57 16.35 11.53
CA LYS A 124 -2.07 15.24 10.70
C LYS A 124 -0.97 15.70 9.76
N TYR A 125 -1.14 16.85 9.11
CA TYR A 125 -0.11 17.39 8.23
C TYR A 125 1.15 17.80 9.00
N LEU A 126 1.00 18.38 10.19
CA LEU A 126 2.12 18.67 11.07
C LEU A 126 2.87 17.37 11.45
N ASP A 127 2.16 16.33 11.87
CA ASP A 127 2.79 15.08 12.29
C ASP A 127 3.48 14.34 11.12
N GLN A 128 2.86 14.31 9.93
CA GLN A 128 3.37 13.54 8.80
C GLN A 128 4.39 14.28 7.93
N LEU A 129 4.25 15.61 7.77
CA LEU A 129 5.14 16.40 6.92
C LEU A 129 6.28 17.06 7.69
N CYS A 130 6.17 17.21 9.01
CA CYS A 130 7.23 17.82 9.82
C CYS A 130 8.20 16.80 10.46
N LYS A 131 8.15 15.53 10.02
CA LYS A 131 9.10 14.48 10.42
C LYS A 131 9.91 14.00 9.21
N ILE A 132 11.24 14.13 9.29
CA ILE A 132 12.17 13.61 8.27
C ILE A 132 12.72 12.29 8.76
N GLN A 133 12.43 11.21 8.05
CA GLN A 133 12.99 9.90 8.37
C GLN A 133 14.52 9.90 8.16
N MET A 134 15.28 9.61 9.21
CA MET A 134 16.75 9.62 9.17
C MET A 134 17.32 8.30 8.63
N LYS A 135 16.67 7.17 8.95
CA LYS A 135 17.03 5.85 8.44
C LYS A 135 15.89 5.25 7.63
N PRO A 136 16.12 4.85 6.36
CA PRO A 136 15.06 4.32 5.50
C PRO A 136 14.35 3.07 6.05
N TRP A 137 15.04 2.25 6.84
CA TRP A 137 14.53 0.97 7.36
C TRP A 137 13.96 1.04 8.78
N ASP A 138 14.13 2.15 9.50
CA ASP A 138 13.61 2.33 10.85
C ASP A 138 12.52 3.42 10.85
N ARG A 139 11.28 3.01 11.11
CA ARG A 139 10.12 3.93 11.09
C ARG A 139 10.08 4.86 12.31
N ASN A 140 10.81 4.53 13.37
CA ASN A 140 10.85 5.33 14.59
C ASN A 140 12.03 6.31 14.64
N ASP A 141 12.92 6.26 13.65
CA ASP A 141 14.11 7.11 13.58
C ASP A 141 13.85 8.33 12.67
N TYR A 142 13.32 9.39 13.26
CA TYR A 142 12.96 10.64 12.58
C TYR A 142 13.56 11.87 13.28
N ALA A 143 13.86 12.89 12.48
CA ALA A 143 14.17 14.24 12.94
C ALA A 143 12.95 15.14 12.75
N GLU A 144 12.62 15.95 13.76
CA GLU A 144 11.58 16.98 13.63
C GLU A 144 12.20 18.26 13.05
N PHE A 145 11.48 18.95 12.17
CA PHE A 145 12.02 20.20 11.57
C PHE A 145 12.30 21.28 12.62
N GLU A 146 11.59 21.27 13.77
CA GLU A 146 11.84 22.18 14.88
C GLU A 146 13.22 21.97 15.53
N ASP A 147 13.76 20.75 15.44
CA ASP A 147 15.09 20.41 15.97
C ASP A 147 16.20 20.60 14.94
N MET A 148 15.85 20.91 13.68
CA MET A 148 16.81 21.16 12.58
C MET A 148 17.27 22.62 12.52
N HIS A 149 17.59 23.21 13.67
CA HIS A 149 18.21 24.53 13.71
C HIS A 149 19.73 24.41 13.89
N THR A 150 20.49 24.89 12.90
CA THR A 150 21.90 25.23 13.12
C THR A 150 21.95 26.46 14.00
N VAL A 151 22.35 26.30 15.26
CA VAL A 151 22.66 27.43 16.14
C VAL A 151 23.91 28.11 15.58
N VAL A 152 23.71 29.18 14.81
CA VAL A 152 24.80 30.00 14.29
C VAL A 152 25.24 30.96 15.39
N THR A 153 26.35 30.64 16.06
CA THR A 153 27.02 31.57 16.97
C THR A 153 28.00 32.44 16.19
N MET A 154 27.73 33.74 16.15
CA MET A 154 28.68 34.74 15.66
C MET A 154 29.74 34.98 16.74
N VAL A 155 30.93 34.44 16.54
CA VAL A 155 32.11 34.79 17.33
C VAL A 155 32.86 35.94 16.66
N LYS A 156 33.26 36.94 17.44
CA LYS A 156 34.17 37.98 16.94
C LYS A 156 35.52 37.32 16.66
N LYS A 157 36.07 37.61 15.49
CA LYS A 157 37.44 37.22 15.14
C LYS A 157 38.38 37.93 16.10
N ASP A 158 39.10 37.18 16.93
CA ASP A 158 40.13 37.74 17.78
C ASP A 158 41.21 38.39 16.91
N GLU A 159 41.64 39.60 17.27
CA GLU A 159 42.68 40.37 16.56
C GLU A 159 44.09 39.75 16.70
N PHE A 160 44.20 38.57 17.31
CA PHE A 160 45.45 37.83 17.51
C PHE A 160 45.44 36.51 16.73
N CYS A 161 45.41 36.60 15.40
CA CYS A 161 46.13 35.63 14.58
C CYS A 161 47.35 36.33 14.00
N CYS A 162 48.47 36.21 14.71
CA CYS A 162 49.81 36.35 14.14
C CYS A 162 50.13 35.12 13.28
#